data_AF-I3RZK8-F1
#
_entry.id   AF-I3RZK8-F1
#
_cell.length_a   1.000
_cell.length_b   1.000
_cell.length_c   1.000
_cell.angle_alpha   90.00
_cell.angle_beta   90.00
_cell.angle_gamma   90.00
#
_symmetry.space_group_name_H-M   'P 1'
#
loop_
_entity.id
_entity.type
_entity.pdbx_description
1 polymer ?
#
loop_
_entity_poly.entity_id
_entity_poly.type
_entity_poly.pdbx_seq_one_letter_code
_entity_poly.pdbx_strand_id
1 'polypeptide(L)'
;MFNTGGAVEQVEINKPELFDGEVSSNTATIALKVRGNGRFGVYSSQSPLKCAVDGSETDFFYDSETGLTTFLIPVPSEELYRWSIEIQV
;
A
#
# COMPACT_ATOMS: atom_id res chain seq x y z
N MET A 1 -20.86 9.74 -4.76
CA MET A 1 -19.76 10.04 -3.81
C MET A 1 -18.53 10.32 -4.67
N PHE A 2 -17.94 11.51 -4.60
CA PHE A 2 -16.75 11.86 -5.40
C PHE A 2 -15.50 11.64 -4.54
N ASN A 3 -15.08 10.38 -4.38
CA ASN A 3 -13.83 10.01 -3.72
C ASN A 3 -12.79 9.65 -4.78
N THR A 4 -11.82 10.53 -4.98
CA THR A 4 -10.70 10.40 -5.93
C THR A 4 -9.57 9.49 -5.46
N GLY A 5 -9.70 8.83 -4.31
CA GLY A 5 -8.66 8.02 -3.66
C GLY A 5 -9.04 6.57 -3.41
N GLY A 6 -10.08 6.08 -4.10
CA GLY A 6 -10.58 4.72 -3.93
C GLY A 6 -11.26 4.44 -2.58
N ALA A 7 -11.96 3.31 -2.49
CA ALA A 7 -12.62 2.85 -1.27
C ALA A 7 -11.86 1.64 -0.71
N VAL A 8 -11.40 1.71 0.54
CA VAL A 8 -10.72 0.59 1.20
C VAL A 8 -11.76 -0.43 1.67
N GLU A 9 -11.65 -1.67 1.19
CA GLU A 9 -12.51 -2.80 1.57
C GLU A 9 -11.90 -3.65 2.69
N GLN A 10 -10.57 -3.80 2.70
CA GLN A 10 -9.85 -4.69 3.63
C GLN A 10 -8.44 -4.17 3.91
N VAL A 11 -7.95 -4.46 5.12
CA VAL A 11 -6.59 -4.18 5.58
C VAL A 11 -6.06 -5.38 6.35
N GLU A 12 -4.88 -5.85 5.99
CA GLU A 12 -4.14 -6.91 6.67
C GLU A 12 -2.70 -6.45 6.92
N ILE A 13 -2.15 -6.77 8.09
CA ILE A 13 -0.80 -6.36 8.48
C ILE A 13 -0.03 -7.61 8.87
N ASN A 14 0.95 -7.96 8.04
CA ASN A 14 1.84 -9.09 8.25
C ASN A 14 3.16 -8.57 8.83
N LYS A 15 3.44 -8.92 10.08
CA LYS A 15 4.71 -8.62 10.74
C LYS A 15 5.56 -9.89 10.80
N PRO A 16 6.88 -9.81 10.55
CA PRO A 16 7.76 -10.94 10.75
C PRO A 16 7.74 -11.34 12.23
N GLU A 17 7.56 -12.63 12.49
CA GLU A 17 7.67 -13.17 13.84
C GLU A 17 9.13 -13.09 14.29
N LEU A 18 9.35 -12.53 15.48
CA LEU A 18 10.66 -12.52 16.14
C LEU A 18 10.98 -13.95 16.59
N PHE A 19 11.67 -14.71 15.74
CA PHE A 19 12.22 -16.01 16.14
C PHE A 19 13.58 -15.81 16.84
N ASP A 20 13.60 -16.25 18.10
CA ASP A 20 14.72 -16.51 19.01
C ASP A 20 16.14 -16.11 18.53
N GLY A 21 16.43 -14.81 18.50
CA GLY A 21 17.79 -14.27 18.44
C GLY A 21 18.37 -13.99 17.05
N GLU A 22 17.65 -14.24 15.96
CA GLU A 22 18.07 -13.83 14.62
C GLU A 22 17.25 -12.63 14.14
N VAL A 23 17.94 -11.54 13.76
CA VAL A 23 17.32 -10.30 13.28
C VAL A 23 16.79 -10.55 11.86
N SER A 24 15.65 -11.23 11.75
CA SER A 24 14.85 -11.18 10.51
C SER A 24 14.46 -9.73 10.27
N SER A 25 14.50 -9.29 9.02
CA SER A 25 14.27 -7.88 8.66
C SER A 25 12.98 -7.38 9.31
N ASN A 26 13.05 -6.27 10.06
CA ASN A 26 11.94 -5.71 10.83
C ASN A 26 10.80 -5.12 9.96
N THR A 27 10.71 -5.57 8.71
CA THR A 27 9.85 -5.06 7.64
C THR A 27 8.44 -5.61 7.76
N ALA A 28 7.44 -4.75 7.92
CA ALA A 28 6.04 -5.14 7.92
C ALA A 28 5.46 -5.00 6.51
N THR A 29 4.60 -5.94 6.12
CA THR A 29 3.82 -5.85 4.88
C THR A 29 2.37 -5.51 5.22
N ILE A 30 1.89 -4.39 4.70
CA ILE A 30 0.50 -3.96 4.77
C ILE A 30 -0.16 -4.32 3.45
N ALA A 31 -1.12 -5.25 3.48
CA ALA A 31 -1.92 -5.63 2.34
C ALA A 31 -3.30 -4.96 2.42
N LEU A 32 -3.74 -4.34 1.33
CA LEU A 32 -5.04 -3.67 1.23
C LEU A 32 -5.83 -4.24 0.05
N LYS A 33 -7.15 -4.31 0.21
CA LYS A 33 -8.08 -4.42 -0.93
C LYS A 33 -8.79 -3.09 -1.08
N VAL A 34 -8.70 -2.50 -2.27
CA VAL A 34 -9.30 -1.19 -2.53
C VAL A 34 -10.09 -1.21 -3.83
N ARG A 35 -11.02 -0.26 -3.97
CA ARG A 35 -11.72 0.02 -5.22
C ARG A 35 -11.31 1.33 -5.84
N GLY A 36 -11.43 1.45 -7.15
CA GLY A 36 -11.21 2.69 -7.90
C GLY A 36 -9.81 2.77 -8.50
N ASN A 37 -9.55 3.85 -9.23
CA ASN A 37 -8.29 4.10 -9.93
C ASN A 37 -7.83 5.55 -9.74
N GLY A 38 -6.60 5.84 -10.14
CA GLY A 38 -6.01 7.18 -10.04
C GLY A 38 -5.06 7.31 -8.84
N ARG A 39 -4.89 8.53 -8.33
CA ARG A 39 -3.95 8.79 -7.24
C ARG A 39 -4.50 8.24 -5.92
N PHE A 40 -3.77 7.30 -5.34
CA PHE A 40 -4.03 6.73 -4.03
C PHE A 40 -3.06 7.32 -3.01
N GLY A 41 -3.53 7.53 -1.78
CA GLY A 41 -2.76 8.14 -0.71
C GLY A 41 -2.91 7.39 0.60
N VAL A 42 -1.79 7.19 1.30
CA VAL A 42 -1.74 6.56 2.63
C VAL A 42 -0.78 7.34 3.51
N TYR A 43 -1.09 7.41 4.81
CA TYR A 43 -0.19 8.02 5.78
C TYR A 43 0.59 6.96 6.53
N SER A 44 1.90 7.15 6.64
CA SER A 44 2.82 6.30 7.38
C SER A 44 3.91 7.13 8.06
N SER A 45 4.19 6.83 9.33
CA SER A 45 5.31 7.42 10.07
C SER A 45 6.68 6.99 9.56
N GLN A 46 6.73 5.92 8.75
CA GLN A 46 7.94 5.41 8.14
C GLN A 46 7.80 5.48 6.62
N SER A 47 8.87 5.88 5.93
CA SER A 47 8.90 5.82 4.46
C SER A 47 8.73 4.38 4.02
N PRO A 48 7.78 4.07 3.11
CA PRO A 48 7.73 2.76 2.49
C PRO A 48 9.06 2.40 1.83
N LEU A 49 9.40 1.12 1.89
CA LEU A 49 10.49 0.51 1.14
C LEU A 49 10.02 0.13 -0.27
N LYS A 50 8.74 -0.26 -0.39
CA LYS A 50 8.13 -0.72 -1.63
C LYS A 50 6.62 -0.54 -1.60
N CYS A 51 6.05 -0.19 -2.75
CA CYS A 51 4.61 -0.23 -3.01
C CYS A 51 4.35 -1.10 -4.24
N ALA A 52 3.28 -1.91 -4.21
CA ALA A 52 2.85 -2.70 -5.36
C ALA A 52 1.32 -2.66 -5.52
N VAL A 53 0.87 -2.73 -6.77
CA VAL A 53 -0.54 -2.78 -7.17
C VAL A 53 -0.73 -4.04 -8.02
N ASP A 54 -1.56 -4.96 -7.55
CA ASP A 54 -1.77 -6.31 -8.09
C ASP A 54 -0.45 -7.05 -8.40
N GLY A 55 0.51 -6.96 -7.47
CA GLY A 55 1.81 -7.61 -7.56
C GLY A 55 2.82 -6.89 -8.46
N SER A 56 2.41 -5.87 -9.22
CA SER A 56 3.32 -5.00 -9.96
C SER A 56 3.84 -3.90 -9.04
N GLU A 57 5.16 -3.82 -8.89
CA GLU A 57 5.81 -2.72 -8.19
C GLU A 57 5.47 -1.38 -8.88
N THR A 58 5.26 -0.33 -8.08
CA THR A 58 4.88 0.99 -8.56
C THR A 58 5.69 2.06 -7.85
N ASP A 59 6.04 3.11 -8.60
CA ASP A 59 6.71 4.27 -8.05
C ASP A 59 5.77 5.00 -7.08
N PHE A 60 6.35 5.50 -5.99
CA PHE A 60 5.63 6.27 -4.99
C PHE A 60 6.41 7.55 -4.63
N PHE A 61 5.66 8.53 -4.13
CA PHE A 61 6.21 9.73 -3.50
C PHE A 61 5.92 9.66 -2.01
N TYR A 62 6.94 9.93 -1.17
CA TYR A 62 6.80 10.05 0.28
C TYR A 62 7.14 11.47 0.72
N ASP A 63 6.20 12.11 1.40
CA ASP A 63 6.41 13.37 2.11
C ASP A 63 6.80 13.07 3.57
N SER A 64 8.07 13.30 3.91
CA SER A 64 8.58 13.07 5.26
C SER A 64 8.05 14.06 6.31
N GLU A 65 7.52 15.22 5.91
CA GLU A 65 6.94 16.20 6.84
C GLU A 65 5.56 15.74 7.32
N THR A 66 4.75 15.22 6.41
CA THR A 66 3.36 14.80 6.70
C THR A 66 3.20 13.30 6.91
N GLY A 67 4.19 12.50 6.49
CA GLY A 67 4.09 11.05 6.40
C GLY A 67 3.22 10.56 5.23
N LEU A 68 2.84 11.43 4.30
CA LEU A 68 1.98 11.06 3.17
C LEU A 68 2.76 10.33 2.09
N THR A 69 2.36 9.09 1.80
CA THR A 69 2.75 8.35 0.60
C THR A 69 1.66 8.47 -0.45
N THR A 70 2.02 8.74 -1.70
CA THR A 70 1.10 8.66 -2.85
C THR A 70 1.66 7.85 -4.00
N PHE A 71 0.80 7.12 -4.70
CA PHE A 71 1.12 6.36 -5.92
C PHE A 71 -0.12 6.24 -6.81
N LEU A 72 0.06 5.71 -8.02
CA LEU A 72 -1.02 5.55 -9.00
C LEU A 72 -1.57 4.13 -9.01
N ILE A 73 -2.89 4.02 -8.95
CA ILE A 73 -3.64 2.81 -9.25
C ILE A 73 -4.07 2.88 -10.73
N PRO A 74 -3.79 1.85 -11.55
CA PRO A 74 -4.16 1.85 -12.96
C PRO A 74 -5.68 1.87 -13.18
N VAL A 75 -6.11 2.09 -14.42
CA VAL A 75 -7.48 1.77 -14.82
C VAL A 75 -7.59 0.24 -14.91
N PRO A 76 -8.56 -0.39 -14.22
CA PRO A 76 -8.67 -1.84 -14.20
C PRO A 76 -9.24 -2.33 -15.52
N SER A 77 -8.78 -3.50 -15.96
CA SER A 77 -9.32 -4.18 -17.14
C SER A 77 -10.69 -4.81 -16.87
N GLU A 78 -11.03 -5.06 -15.60
CA GLU A 78 -12.28 -5.68 -15.17
C GLU A 78 -13.26 -4.67 -14.54
N GLU A 79 -14.55 -4.96 -14.62
CA GLU A 79 -15.64 -4.06 -14.20
C GLU A 79 -15.69 -3.78 -12.69
N LEU A 80 -15.01 -4.56 -11.84
CA LEU A 80 -15.15 -4.45 -10.39
C LEU A 80 -14.29 -3.35 -9.77
N TYR A 81 -13.35 -2.79 -10.53
CA TYR A 81 -12.37 -1.80 -10.09
C TYR A 81 -11.62 -2.15 -8.82
N ARG A 82 -11.40 -3.44 -8.55
CA ARG A 82 -10.72 -3.91 -7.34
C ARG A 82 -9.22 -4.06 -7.58
N TRP A 83 -8.46 -3.66 -6.58
CA TRP A 83 -7.00 -3.73 -6.58
C TRP A 83 -6.49 -4.30 -5.27
N SER A 84 -5.47 -5.15 -5.38
CA SER A 84 -4.64 -5.58 -4.26
C SER A 84 -3.47 -4.62 -4.16
N ILE A 85 -3.29 -3.99 -3.00
CA ILE A 85 -2.16 -3.10 -2.75
C ILE A 85 -1.29 -3.74 -1.68
N GLU A 86 0.02 -3.72 -1.89
CA GLU A 86 1.00 -4.12 -0.89
C GLU A 86 1.95 -2.95 -0.62
N ILE A 87 2.15 -2.64 0.65
CA ILE A 87 3.09 -1.61 1.11
C ILE A 87 4.02 -2.28 2.10
N GLN A 88 5.33 -2.23 1.83
CA GLN A 88 6.35 -2.68 2.75
C GLN A 88 6.93 -1.48 3.46
N VAL A 89 6.95 -1.51 4.79
CA VAL A 89 7.55 -0.49 5.67
C VAL A 89 8.59 -1.12 6.57
#